data_AF-A0A4Z2B3I9-F1
#
_entry.id   AF-A0A4Z2B3I9-F1
#
_cell.length_a   1.000
_cell.length_b   1.000
_cell.length_c   1.000
_cell.angle_alpha   90.00
_cell.angle_beta   90.00
_cell.angle_gamma   90.00
#
_symmetry.space_group_name_H-M   'P 1'
#
loop_
_entity.id
_entity.type
_entity.pdbx_description
1 polymer ?
#
loop_
_entity_poly.entity_id
_entity_poly.type
_entity_poly.pdbx_seq_one_letter_code
_entity_poly.pdbx_strand_id
1 'polypeptide(L)'
;MCIRMLHKEKLVKHVVSQNCDGLHLRSGLPRQALSELHGNMFIEVCTSCAPIREYVRLFDVTERTSLHRHGTGRTCSICGGELRDTIVHFGERGTLEKPLNWKGAAEAAGMADVILCLGSSLKVLRKYACLWSMNRPASKRPKLYIVNLQWTPKDDLAVLKIHGRCDDVMSLLMEELNLQIPAYDRAKDPIFSLATPLQPEEEDSSTREVIAPLHQQDCSSVSGQQSPIVHGGWFGRGYGKGRKKKKAS
;
A
#
# COMPACT_ATOMS: atom_id res chain seq x y z
N MET A 1 -10.45 -7.21 -3.76
CA MET A 1 -10.53 -8.65 -3.41
C MET A 1 -10.00 -9.60 -4.50
N CYS A 2 -10.08 -9.26 -5.79
CA CYS A 2 -9.60 -10.12 -6.89
C CYS A 2 -8.15 -10.60 -6.72
N ILE A 3 -7.22 -9.68 -6.41
CA ILE A 3 -5.79 -10.02 -6.21
C ILE A 3 -5.59 -11.10 -5.13
N ARG A 4 -6.31 -11.00 -4.01
CA ARG A 4 -6.26 -12.00 -2.93
C ARG A 4 -6.78 -13.36 -3.40
N MET A 5 -7.84 -13.38 -4.22
CA MET A 5 -8.34 -14.63 -4.81
C MET A 5 -7.36 -15.21 -5.83
N LEU A 6 -6.82 -14.41 -6.74
CA LEU A 6 -5.80 -14.85 -7.70
C LEU A 6 -4.55 -15.41 -7.01
N HIS A 7 -4.15 -14.82 -5.88
CA HIS A 7 -3.07 -15.37 -5.07
C HIS A 7 -3.45 -16.71 -4.43
N LYS A 8 -4.66 -16.82 -3.87
CA LYS A 8 -5.19 -18.08 -3.30
C LYS A 8 -5.18 -19.22 -4.34
N GLU A 9 -5.58 -18.92 -5.57
CA GLU A 9 -5.55 -19.84 -6.72
C GLU A 9 -4.16 -20.00 -7.35
N LYS A 10 -3.12 -19.42 -6.72
CA LYS A 10 -1.71 -19.49 -7.14
C LYS A 10 -1.45 -18.91 -8.54
N LEU A 11 -2.34 -18.07 -9.07
CA LEU A 11 -2.15 -17.35 -10.34
C LEU A 11 -1.30 -16.09 -10.16
N VAL A 12 -1.39 -15.45 -8.99
CA VAL A 12 -0.49 -14.35 -8.58
C VAL A 12 0.45 -14.87 -7.50
N LYS A 13 1.76 -14.72 -7.69
CA LYS A 13 2.78 -15.19 -6.73
C LYS A 13 3.20 -14.14 -5.72
N HIS A 14 3.24 -12.87 -6.15
CA HIS A 14 3.70 -11.76 -5.33
C HIS A 14 3.01 -10.47 -5.74
N VAL A 15 2.83 -9.57 -4.77
CA VAL A 15 2.25 -8.24 -4.96
C VAL A 15 3.26 -7.20 -4.53
N VAL A 16 3.61 -6.31 -5.47
CA VAL A 16 4.45 -5.15 -5.21
C VAL A 16 3.56 -3.92 -5.22
N SER A 17 3.36 -3.30 -4.06
CA SER A 17 2.49 -2.13 -3.90
C SER A 17 3.28 -0.86 -3.59
N GLN A 18 2.79 0.25 -4.14
CA GLN A 18 3.22 1.61 -3.81
C GLN A 18 2.25 2.31 -2.86
N ASN A 19 1.12 1.66 -2.55
CA ASN A 19 0.10 2.21 -1.68
C ASN A 19 0.54 2.05 -0.22
N CYS A 20 0.23 3.03 0.61
CA CYS A 20 0.47 2.99 2.05
C CYS A 20 -0.80 2.69 2.85
N ASP A 21 -1.94 2.49 2.19
CA ASP A 21 -3.28 2.34 2.77
C ASP A 21 -3.52 1.04 3.54
N GLY A 22 -2.58 0.09 3.50
CA GLY A 22 -2.66 -1.21 4.18
C GLY A 22 -3.77 -2.14 3.66
N LEU A 23 -4.49 -1.80 2.58
CA LEU A 23 -5.64 -2.56 2.12
C LEU A 23 -5.26 -3.95 1.61
N HIS A 24 -4.03 -4.15 1.11
CA HIS A 24 -3.57 -5.48 0.71
C HIS A 24 -3.44 -6.43 1.91
N LEU A 25 -2.79 -5.99 2.99
CA LEU A 25 -2.71 -6.74 4.25
C LEU A 25 -4.11 -7.05 4.77
N ARG A 26 -4.95 -6.01 4.86
CA ARG A 26 -6.33 -6.09 5.38
C ARG A 26 -7.24 -6.99 4.56
N SER A 27 -7.00 -7.11 3.25
CA SER A 27 -7.75 -8.03 2.38
C SER A 27 -7.47 -9.51 2.63
N GLY A 28 -6.50 -9.83 3.49
CA GLY A 28 -6.07 -11.20 3.76
C GLY A 28 -4.96 -11.70 2.85
N LEU A 29 -4.24 -10.81 2.16
CA LEU A 29 -3.06 -11.21 1.38
C LEU A 29 -1.90 -11.55 2.34
N PRO A 30 -1.25 -12.72 2.21
CA PRO A 30 -0.15 -13.09 3.11
C PRO A 30 1.02 -12.10 3.02
N ARG A 31 1.60 -11.73 4.17
CA ARG A 31 2.71 -10.77 4.26
C ARG A 31 3.94 -11.23 3.47
N GLN A 32 4.15 -12.54 3.33
CA GLN A 32 5.27 -13.11 2.57
C GLN A 32 5.14 -12.87 1.06
N ALA A 33 3.92 -12.70 0.57
CA ALA A 33 3.61 -12.44 -0.83
C ALA A 33 3.41 -10.94 -1.12
N LEU A 34 3.78 -10.06 -0.19
CA LEU A 34 3.54 -8.63 -0.27
C LEU A 34 4.86 -7.85 -0.04
N SER A 35 5.07 -6.85 -0.89
CA SER A 35 6.10 -5.81 -0.71
C SER A 35 5.44 -4.44 -0.76
N GLU A 36 5.42 -3.73 0.36
CA GLU A 36 4.81 -2.40 0.49
C GLU A 36 5.91 -1.33 0.37
N LEU A 37 6.34 -1.07 -0.87
CA LEU A 37 7.59 -0.35 -1.17
C LEU A 37 7.66 1.06 -0.59
N HIS A 38 6.51 1.67 -0.27
CA HIS A 38 6.40 3.00 0.31
C HIS A 38 5.92 2.99 1.77
N GLY A 39 5.95 1.82 2.43
CA GLY A 39 5.50 1.67 3.81
C GLY A 39 4.01 1.37 3.93
N ASN A 40 3.54 1.32 5.17
CA ASN A 40 2.16 1.06 5.54
C ASN A 40 1.78 1.98 6.71
N MET A 41 0.71 2.77 6.54
CA MET A 41 0.26 3.76 7.52
C MET A 41 -0.26 3.18 8.82
N PHE A 42 -0.43 1.85 8.90
CA PHE A 42 -0.83 1.15 10.11
C PHE A 42 0.36 0.50 10.84
N ILE A 43 1.59 0.68 10.36
CA ILE A 43 2.77 0.04 10.92
C ILE A 43 3.78 1.10 11.35
N GLU A 44 4.16 1.01 12.62
CA GLU A 44 5.32 1.70 13.19
C GLU A 44 6.34 0.68 13.69
N VAL A 45 7.60 1.11 13.83
CA VAL A 45 8.72 0.22 14.14
C VAL A 45 9.65 0.81 15.17
N CYS A 46 10.25 -0.05 15.98
CA CYS A 46 11.40 0.31 16.80
C CYS A 46 12.69 -0.09 16.07
N THR A 47 13.45 0.91 15.61
CA THR A 47 14.75 0.69 14.94
C THR A 47 15.92 0.54 15.92
N SER A 48 15.71 0.82 17.21
CA SER A 48 16.73 0.64 18.26
C SER A 48 16.87 -0.82 18.73
N CYS A 49 15.84 -1.63 18.50
CA CYS A 49 15.86 -3.06 18.80
C CYS A 49 16.57 -3.85 17.68
N ALA A 50 17.27 -4.93 18.06
CA ALA A 50 17.79 -5.93 17.13
C ALA A 50 17.25 -7.32 17.51
N PRO A 51 16.41 -7.95 16.67
CA PRO A 51 15.88 -7.44 15.40
C PRO A 51 14.90 -6.26 15.59
N ILE A 52 14.66 -5.52 14.51
CA ILE A 52 13.65 -4.45 14.45
C ILE A 52 12.29 -5.03 14.87
N ARG A 53 11.58 -4.31 15.74
CA ARG A 53 10.24 -4.70 16.19
C ARG A 53 9.19 -3.89 15.47
N GLU A 54 8.18 -4.56 14.94
CA GLU A 54 7.01 -3.94 14.30
C GLU A 54 5.85 -3.86 15.30
N TYR A 55 5.10 -2.78 15.22
CA TYR A 55 3.85 -2.54 15.92
C TYR A 55 2.79 -2.24 14.86
N VAL A 56 1.82 -3.13 14.71
CA VAL A 56 0.67 -2.90 13.86
C VAL A 56 -0.40 -2.20 14.69
N ARG A 57 -0.94 -1.09 14.20
CA ARG A 57 -1.97 -0.30 14.90
C ARG A 57 -3.28 -0.35 14.13
N LEU A 58 -4.37 -0.07 14.84
CA LEU A 58 -5.71 0.02 14.25
C LEU A 58 -6.04 1.43 13.77
N PHE A 59 -5.06 2.34 13.76
CA PHE A 59 -5.21 3.72 13.33
C PHE A 59 -3.99 4.15 12.49
N ASP A 60 -4.12 5.29 11.81
CA ASP A 60 -3.05 5.91 11.03
C ASP A 60 -1.92 6.41 11.94
N VAL A 61 -0.73 5.81 11.87
CA VAL A 61 0.43 6.19 12.70
C VAL A 61 1.16 7.45 12.19
N THR A 62 0.76 8.00 11.04
CA THR A 62 1.50 9.05 10.32
C THR A 62 1.08 10.48 10.68
N GLU A 63 0.13 10.65 11.61
CA GLU A 63 -0.44 11.95 12.00
C GLU A 63 0.62 13.00 12.37
N ARG A 64 1.70 12.58 13.02
CA ARG A 64 2.78 13.44 13.53
C ARG A 64 4.04 13.39 12.69
N THR A 65 4.01 12.72 11.54
CA THR A 65 5.19 12.40 10.75
C THR A 65 5.23 13.15 9.43
N SER A 66 6.44 13.29 8.87
CA SER A 66 6.68 14.03 7.62
C SER A 66 8.04 13.65 7.02
N LEU A 67 8.37 14.20 5.85
CA LEU A 67 9.66 14.00 5.20
C LEU A 67 10.83 14.16 6.18
N HIS A 68 11.65 13.11 6.32
CA HIS A 68 12.78 13.04 7.24
C HIS A 68 12.47 13.13 8.74
N ARG A 69 11.19 13.10 9.13
CA ARG A 69 10.72 13.09 10.52
C ARG A 69 9.69 11.99 10.70
N HIS A 70 10.16 10.81 11.08
CA HIS A 70 9.32 9.62 11.21
C HIS A 70 8.88 9.30 12.63
N GLY A 71 9.31 10.10 13.63
CA GLY A 71 8.96 9.88 15.03
C GLY A 71 7.45 9.97 15.23
N THR A 72 6.85 8.89 15.72
CA THR A 72 5.39 8.79 15.89
C THR A 72 4.90 9.40 17.20
N GLY A 73 5.82 9.75 18.10
CA GLY A 73 5.53 10.22 19.45
C GLY A 73 5.21 9.11 20.45
N ARG A 74 5.33 7.83 20.06
CA ARG A 74 5.21 6.65 20.93
C ARG A 74 6.56 6.00 21.19
N THR A 75 6.65 5.15 22.21
CA THR A 75 7.89 4.49 22.61
C THR A 75 7.77 2.97 22.58
N CYS A 76 8.89 2.31 22.31
CA CYS A 76 8.97 0.86 22.28
C CYS A 76 8.75 0.29 23.68
N SER A 77 7.73 -0.55 23.83
CA SER A 77 7.42 -1.28 25.08
C SER A 77 8.58 -2.13 25.64
N ILE A 78 9.62 -2.40 24.85
CA ILE A 78 10.75 -3.26 25.23
C ILE A 78 11.99 -2.47 25.61
N CYS A 79 12.36 -1.44 24.83
CA CYS A 79 13.62 -0.71 25.00
C CYS A 79 13.45 0.78 25.27
N GLY A 80 12.20 1.30 25.30
CA GLY A 80 11.89 2.71 25.49
C GLY A 80 12.25 3.64 24.33
N GLY A 81 12.86 3.12 23.25
CA GLY A 81 13.25 3.93 22.09
C GLY A 81 12.04 4.44 21.30
N GLU A 82 12.17 5.60 20.66
CA GLU A 82 11.12 6.21 19.85
C GLU A 82 10.67 5.27 18.70
N LEU A 83 9.35 5.11 18.55
CA LEU A 83 8.76 4.38 17.43
C LEU A 83 8.70 5.28 16.19
N ARG A 84 8.99 4.70 15.03
CA ARG A 84 9.06 5.39 13.74
C ARG A 84 8.02 4.83 12.78
N ASP A 85 7.37 5.66 11.97
CA ASP A 85 6.54 5.14 10.88
C ASP A 85 7.37 4.41 9.83
N THR A 86 6.69 3.71 8.92
CA THR A 86 7.32 2.96 7.82
C THR A 86 7.25 3.68 6.47
N ILE A 87 6.66 4.87 6.41
CA ILE A 87 6.37 5.59 5.17
C ILE A 87 7.66 6.05 4.50
N VAL A 88 7.69 5.91 3.17
CA VAL A 88 8.75 6.47 2.32
C VAL A 88 8.16 7.62 1.52
N HIS A 89 8.49 8.85 1.91
CA HIS A 89 8.12 10.07 1.22
C HIS A 89 8.89 10.23 -0.11
N PHE A 90 8.38 11.12 -0.96
CA PHE A 90 9.11 11.53 -2.15
C PHE A 90 10.41 12.26 -1.77
N GLY A 91 11.52 11.81 -2.31
CA GLY A 91 12.84 12.43 -2.08
C GLY A 91 13.68 11.71 -1.01
N GLU A 92 13.15 10.67 -0.37
CA GLU A 92 13.91 9.85 0.57
C GLU A 92 14.03 8.39 0.12
N ARG A 93 14.91 7.67 0.80
CA ARG A 93 15.17 6.25 0.57
C ARG A 93 14.64 5.47 1.77
N GLY A 94 13.76 4.50 1.50
CA GLY A 94 13.34 3.53 2.50
C GLY A 94 14.51 2.67 2.97
N THR A 95 14.74 2.64 4.28
CA THR A 95 15.84 1.90 4.92
C THR A 95 15.40 0.62 5.62
N LEU A 96 14.08 0.45 5.82
CA LEU A 96 13.52 -0.71 6.51
C LEU A 96 13.47 -1.94 5.59
N GLU A 97 13.71 -3.12 6.16
CA GLU A 97 13.53 -4.39 5.44
C GLU A 97 12.04 -4.73 5.27
N LYS A 98 11.23 -4.53 6.33
CA LYS A 98 9.78 -4.73 6.32
C LYS A 98 9.07 -3.44 6.75
N PRO A 99 7.87 -3.15 6.22
CA PRO A 99 7.10 -3.92 5.22
C PRO A 99 7.58 -3.72 3.77
N LEU A 100 8.61 -2.90 3.55
CA LEU A 100 9.10 -2.52 2.22
C LEU A 100 9.46 -3.72 1.35
N ASN A 101 10.21 -4.68 1.88
CA ASN A 101 10.53 -5.95 1.25
C ASN A 101 11.03 -5.80 -0.21
N TRP A 102 11.98 -4.88 -0.42
CA TRP A 102 12.59 -4.64 -1.73
C TRP A 102 13.30 -5.87 -2.29
N LYS A 103 13.90 -6.68 -1.41
CA LYS A 103 14.55 -7.94 -1.78
C LYS A 103 13.53 -8.93 -2.36
N GLY A 104 12.43 -9.19 -1.65
CA GLY A 104 11.36 -10.07 -2.15
C GLY A 104 10.72 -9.56 -3.44
N ALA A 105 10.52 -8.24 -3.57
CA ALA A 105 10.02 -7.64 -4.81
C ALA A 105 10.95 -7.90 -6.01
N ALA A 106 12.26 -7.73 -5.83
CA ALA A 106 13.25 -7.96 -6.87
C ALA A 106 13.40 -9.44 -7.22
N GLU A 107 13.38 -10.33 -6.22
CA GLU A 107 13.42 -11.79 -6.42
C GLU A 107 12.18 -12.26 -7.20
N ALA A 108 10.99 -11.84 -6.80
CA ALA A 108 9.74 -12.17 -7.49
C ALA A 108 9.74 -11.64 -8.94
N ALA A 109 10.18 -10.39 -9.17
CA ALA A 109 10.28 -9.83 -10.51
C ALA A 109 11.32 -10.54 -11.39
N GLY A 110 12.39 -11.07 -10.78
CA GLY A 110 13.39 -11.88 -11.47
C GLY A 110 12.86 -13.27 -11.89
N MET A 111 11.91 -13.82 -11.16
CA MET A 111 11.28 -15.12 -11.47
C MET A 111 10.03 -14.99 -12.35
N ALA A 112 9.44 -13.79 -12.43
CA ALA A 112 8.20 -13.56 -13.16
C ALA A 112 8.36 -13.81 -14.68
N ASP A 113 7.34 -14.44 -15.25
CA ASP A 113 7.07 -14.53 -16.68
C ASP A 113 6.02 -13.48 -17.12
N VAL A 114 5.18 -13.02 -16.19
CA VAL A 114 4.16 -11.97 -16.39
C VAL A 114 4.22 -10.94 -15.26
N ILE A 115 4.11 -9.66 -15.63
CA ILE A 115 3.87 -8.54 -14.70
C ILE A 115 2.57 -7.86 -15.11
N LEU A 116 1.61 -7.79 -14.19
CA LEU A 116 0.38 -7.02 -14.34
C LEU A 116 0.44 -5.76 -13.48
N CYS A 117 0.49 -4.59 -14.12
CA CYS A 117 0.46 -3.30 -13.46
C CYS A 117 -0.97 -2.77 -13.40
N LEU A 118 -1.48 -2.51 -12.20
CA LEU A 118 -2.84 -2.01 -11.96
C LEU A 118 -2.78 -0.60 -11.34
N GLY A 119 -3.44 0.37 -11.94
CA GLY A 119 -3.75 1.66 -11.32
C GLY A 119 -2.53 2.50 -10.93
N SER A 120 -1.39 2.30 -11.60
CA SER A 120 -0.15 3.01 -11.31
C SER A 120 0.33 3.80 -12.52
N SER A 121 0.70 5.07 -12.29
CA SER A 121 1.36 5.89 -13.32
C SER A 121 2.79 5.44 -13.63
N LEU A 122 3.34 4.52 -12.83
CA LEU A 122 4.73 4.02 -12.89
C LEU A 122 5.82 5.10 -12.87
N LYS A 123 5.49 6.37 -12.55
CA LYS A 123 6.47 7.48 -12.54
C LYS A 123 7.62 7.25 -11.57
N VAL A 124 7.35 6.60 -10.44
CA VAL A 124 8.34 6.22 -9.43
C VAL A 124 9.05 4.94 -9.85
N LEU A 125 8.32 3.83 -9.98
CA LEU A 125 8.92 2.51 -10.20
C LEU A 125 9.63 2.34 -11.54
N ARG A 126 9.41 3.22 -12.52
CA ARG A 126 10.03 3.09 -13.86
C ARG A 126 11.56 2.98 -13.83
N LYS A 127 12.22 3.60 -12.85
CA LYS A 127 13.69 3.67 -12.75
C LYS A 127 14.32 2.42 -12.13
N TYR A 128 13.53 1.57 -11.49
CA TYR A 128 14.02 0.42 -10.73
C TYR A 128 14.17 -0.79 -11.64
N ALA A 129 15.32 -0.88 -12.32
CA ALA A 129 15.62 -1.93 -13.31
C ALA A 129 15.36 -3.37 -12.80
N CYS A 130 15.58 -3.62 -11.51
CA CYS A 130 15.35 -4.92 -10.87
C CYS A 130 13.89 -5.39 -10.92
N LEU A 131 12.91 -4.46 -10.92
CA LEU A 131 11.49 -4.81 -10.97
C LEU A 131 11.00 -5.16 -12.37
N TRP A 132 11.81 -4.92 -13.40
CA TRP A 132 11.41 -5.08 -14.81
C TRP A 132 12.36 -6.00 -15.59
N SER A 133 13.32 -6.62 -14.90
CA SER A 133 14.36 -7.46 -15.52
C SER A 133 15.09 -6.76 -16.68
N MET A 134 15.38 -5.45 -16.55
CA MET A 134 15.98 -4.65 -17.63
C MET A 134 17.39 -5.10 -18.03
N ASN A 135 18.08 -5.81 -17.13
CA ASN A 135 19.38 -6.43 -17.38
C ASN A 135 19.30 -7.67 -18.31
N ARG A 136 18.10 -8.14 -18.64
CA ARG A 136 17.89 -9.24 -19.59
C ARG A 136 17.60 -8.70 -21.00
N PRO A 137 17.94 -9.48 -22.06
CA PRO A 137 17.46 -9.21 -23.42
C PRO A 137 15.94 -9.08 -23.44
N ALA A 138 15.39 -8.21 -24.31
CA ALA A 138 13.95 -7.93 -24.35
C ALA A 138 13.09 -9.20 -24.49
N SER A 139 13.54 -10.19 -25.27
CA SER A 139 12.86 -11.48 -25.45
C SER A 139 12.82 -12.37 -24.20
N LYS A 140 13.65 -12.10 -23.19
CA LYS A 140 13.73 -12.83 -21.91
C LYS A 140 13.14 -12.03 -20.73
N ARG A 141 12.50 -10.89 -21.00
CA ARG A 141 11.81 -10.09 -19.97
C ARG A 141 10.39 -10.64 -19.76
N PRO A 142 9.82 -10.46 -18.56
CA PRO A 142 8.42 -10.80 -18.33
C PRO A 142 7.50 -10.01 -19.26
N LYS A 143 6.41 -10.64 -19.69
CA LYS A 143 5.35 -9.96 -20.43
C LYS A 143 4.68 -8.94 -19.53
N LEU A 144 4.73 -7.67 -19.92
CA LEU A 144 4.14 -6.58 -19.16
C LEU A 144 2.73 -6.28 -19.67
N TYR A 145 1.76 -6.28 -18.76
CA TYR A 145 0.38 -5.88 -19.00
C TYR A 145 0.08 -4.68 -18.10
N ILE A 146 -0.59 -3.67 -18.64
CA ILE A 146 -0.88 -2.43 -17.91
C ILE A 146 -2.37 -2.13 -17.97
N VAL A 147 -3.00 -1.95 -16.81
CA VAL A 147 -4.35 -1.43 -16.68
C VAL A 147 -4.26 -0.08 -15.98
N ASN A 148 -4.47 0.99 -16.72
CA ASN A 148 -4.42 2.34 -16.18
C ASN A 148 -5.21 3.32 -17.06
N LEU A 149 -5.91 4.28 -16.43
CA LEU A 149 -6.64 5.32 -17.16
C LEU A 149 -5.68 6.29 -17.87
N GLN A 150 -4.51 6.54 -17.28
CA GLN A 150 -3.53 7.52 -17.76
C GLN A 150 -2.35 6.87 -18.48
N TRP A 151 -1.60 7.68 -19.22
CA TRP A 151 -0.31 7.30 -19.79
C TRP A 151 0.67 6.79 -18.73
N THR A 152 1.50 5.80 -19.09
CA THR A 152 2.61 5.32 -18.27
C THR A 152 3.94 5.34 -19.05
N PRO A 153 5.08 5.57 -18.38
CA PRO A 153 6.42 5.55 -18.98
C PRO A 153 6.88 4.17 -19.44
N LYS A 154 6.04 3.12 -19.35
CA LYS A 154 6.33 1.76 -19.83
C LYS A 154 5.31 1.25 -20.83
N ASP A 155 4.45 2.13 -21.34
CA ASP A 155 3.44 1.76 -22.34
C ASP A 155 4.08 1.06 -23.55
N ASP A 156 5.19 1.60 -24.08
CA ASP A 156 5.91 1.03 -25.24
C ASP A 156 6.58 -0.33 -24.96
N LEU A 157 6.70 -0.72 -23.68
CA LEU A 157 7.23 -2.03 -23.26
C LEU A 157 6.11 -3.04 -22.97
N ALA A 158 4.85 -2.60 -22.91
CA ALA A 158 3.73 -3.46 -22.57
C ALA A 158 3.30 -4.29 -23.79
N VAL A 159 2.98 -5.57 -23.55
CA VAL A 159 2.33 -6.45 -24.52
C VAL A 159 0.91 -5.95 -24.81
N LEU A 160 0.22 -5.52 -23.75
CA LEU A 160 -1.11 -4.95 -23.83
C LEU A 160 -1.29 -3.87 -22.77
N LYS A 161 -1.86 -2.75 -23.19
CA LYS A 161 -2.33 -1.70 -22.30
C LYS A 161 -3.84 -1.55 -22.43
N ILE A 162 -4.53 -1.65 -21.30
CA ILE A 162 -5.97 -1.46 -21.19
C ILE A 162 -6.24 -0.12 -20.52
N HIS A 163 -6.90 0.77 -21.24
CA HIS A 163 -7.35 2.06 -20.75
C HIS A 163 -8.73 1.93 -20.09
N GLY A 164 -8.77 1.47 -18.84
CA GLY A 164 -10.02 1.23 -18.10
C GLY A 164 -9.85 1.33 -16.59
N ARG A 165 -10.98 1.32 -15.86
CA ARG A 165 -10.95 1.22 -14.40
C ARG A 165 -10.48 -0.18 -14.02
N CYS A 166 -9.63 -0.28 -12.99
CA CYS A 166 -9.11 -1.57 -12.54
C CYS A 166 -10.22 -2.51 -12.10
N ASP A 167 -11.26 -2.01 -11.44
CA ASP A 167 -12.38 -2.85 -10.97
C ASP A 167 -13.13 -3.50 -12.14
N ASP A 168 -13.44 -2.75 -13.21
CA ASP A 168 -14.13 -3.31 -14.39
C ASP A 168 -13.28 -4.39 -15.06
N VAL A 169 -11.99 -4.10 -15.31
CA VAL A 169 -11.08 -5.02 -15.99
C VAL A 169 -10.82 -6.27 -15.14
N MET A 170 -10.62 -6.11 -13.83
CA MET A 170 -10.42 -7.24 -12.93
C MET A 170 -11.70 -8.05 -12.77
N SER A 171 -12.89 -7.45 -12.86
CA SER A 171 -14.15 -8.21 -12.82
C SER A 171 -14.29 -9.10 -14.05
N LEU A 172 -14.08 -8.55 -15.24
CA LEU A 172 -14.07 -9.32 -16.49
C LEU A 172 -13.01 -10.42 -16.49
N LEU A 173 -11.81 -10.12 -15.97
CA LEU A 173 -10.75 -11.13 -15.85
C LEU A 173 -11.16 -12.28 -14.91
N MET A 174 -11.82 -11.97 -13.79
CA MET A 174 -12.28 -12.99 -12.85
C MET A 174 -13.40 -13.85 -13.47
N GLU A 175 -14.29 -13.27 -14.25
CA GLU A 175 -15.31 -13.99 -15.04
C GLU A 175 -14.66 -14.92 -16.07
N GLU A 176 -13.70 -14.43 -16.85
CA GLU A 176 -12.98 -15.23 -17.86
C GLU A 176 -12.22 -16.40 -17.22
N LEU A 177 -11.65 -16.20 -16.03
CA LEU A 177 -10.98 -17.25 -15.27
C LEU A 177 -11.95 -18.18 -14.52
N ASN A 178 -13.26 -17.92 -14.60
CA ASN A 178 -14.30 -18.62 -13.84
C ASN A 178 -14.03 -18.63 -12.32
N LEU A 179 -13.56 -17.50 -11.79
CA LEU A 179 -13.25 -17.31 -10.37
C LEU A 179 -14.22 -16.34 -9.72
N GLN A 180 -14.82 -16.76 -8.61
CA GLN A 180 -15.70 -15.89 -7.83
C GLN A 180 -14.91 -14.84 -7.05
N ILE A 181 -15.35 -13.58 -7.10
CA ILE A 181 -14.75 -12.51 -6.30
C ILE A 181 -15.31 -12.63 -4.87
N PRO A 182 -14.49 -12.92 -3.86
CA PRO A 182 -14.99 -13.04 -2.51
C PRO A 182 -15.37 -11.66 -1.97
N ALA A 183 -16.49 -11.57 -1.26
CA ALA A 183 -16.80 -10.40 -0.45
C ALA A 183 -15.71 -10.19 0.62
N TYR A 184 -15.42 -8.93 0.93
CA TYR A 184 -14.56 -8.62 2.08
C TYR A 184 -15.33 -8.92 3.38
N ASP A 185 -14.71 -9.71 4.24
CA ASP A 185 -15.25 -10.07 5.56
C ASP A 185 -14.37 -9.40 6.62
N ARG A 186 -14.92 -8.37 7.26
CA ARG A 186 -14.22 -7.58 8.27
C ARG A 186 -13.87 -8.39 9.52
N ALA A 187 -14.65 -9.43 9.85
CA ALA A 187 -14.30 -10.32 10.97
C ALA A 187 -13.05 -11.15 10.67
N LYS A 188 -12.66 -11.27 9.39
CA LYS A 188 -11.45 -11.96 8.93
C LYS A 188 -10.33 -11.01 8.51
N ASP A 189 -10.45 -9.71 8.78
CA ASP A 189 -9.38 -8.74 8.51
C ASP A 189 -8.16 -9.07 9.41
N PRO A 190 -7.00 -9.44 8.84
CA PRO A 190 -5.83 -9.80 9.64
C PRO A 190 -5.35 -8.71 10.57
N ILE A 191 -5.66 -7.44 10.29
CA ILE A 191 -5.18 -6.32 11.11
C ILE A 191 -5.59 -6.45 12.57
N PHE A 192 -6.78 -7.01 12.86
CA PHE A 192 -7.26 -7.20 14.23
C PHE A 192 -6.44 -8.23 15.00
N SER A 193 -5.97 -9.29 14.32
CA SER A 193 -5.12 -10.31 14.93
C SER A 193 -3.65 -9.88 15.04
N LEU A 194 -3.21 -8.96 14.17
CA LEU A 194 -1.85 -8.46 14.13
C LEU A 194 -1.64 -7.23 15.01
N ALA A 195 -2.73 -6.53 15.36
CA ALA A 195 -2.68 -5.29 16.11
C ALA A 195 -1.98 -5.48 17.46
N THR A 196 -1.02 -4.62 17.72
CA THR A 196 -0.35 -4.52 19.02
C THR A 196 -1.15 -3.56 19.90
N PRO A 197 -1.63 -4.01 21.08
CA PRO A 197 -2.36 -3.16 22.01
C PRO A 197 -1.54 -1.92 22.39
N LEU A 198 -2.25 -0.81 22.62
CA LEU A 198 -1.66 0.39 23.21
C LEU A 198 -1.34 0.14 24.68
N GLN A 199 -0.25 0.74 25.17
CA GLN A 199 -0.04 0.92 26.61
C GLN A 199 -0.99 2.03 27.12
N PRO A 200 -1.32 2.05 28.43
CA PRO A 200 -2.23 3.05 28.99
C PRO A 200 -1.79 4.50 28.70
N GLU A 201 -0.49 4.76 28.65
CA GLU A 201 0.05 6.10 28.36
C GLU A 201 -0.08 6.50 26.89
N GLU A 202 -0.41 5.54 26.01
CA GLU A 202 -0.55 5.75 24.57
C GLU A 202 -2.00 5.95 24.12
N GLU A 203 -3.00 5.82 24.99
CA GLU A 203 -4.43 5.86 24.64
C GLU A 203 -4.82 7.15 23.91
N ASP A 204 -4.30 8.30 24.37
CA ASP A 204 -4.52 9.61 23.76
C ASP A 204 -3.41 10.04 22.78
N SER A 205 -2.58 9.08 22.31
CA SER A 205 -1.43 9.38 21.46
C SER A 205 -1.77 9.72 20.01
N SER A 206 -3.03 9.54 19.57
CA SER A 206 -3.49 9.86 18.22
C SER A 206 -4.92 10.42 18.23
N THR A 207 -5.20 11.32 17.29
CA THR A 207 -6.56 11.82 17.01
C THR A 207 -7.24 11.08 15.86
N ARG A 208 -6.56 10.08 15.28
CA ARG A 208 -7.04 9.32 14.13
C ARG A 208 -8.09 8.32 14.55
N GLU A 209 -9.10 8.15 13.70
CA GLU A 209 -10.14 7.15 13.90
C GLU A 209 -9.54 5.74 13.99
N VAL A 210 -9.92 5.02 15.04
CA VAL A 210 -9.54 3.64 15.26
C VAL A 210 -10.47 2.73 14.46
N ILE A 211 -9.90 1.80 13.71
CA ILE A 211 -10.63 0.71 13.08
C ILE A 211 -11.13 -0.22 14.21
N ALA A 212 -12.40 -0.07 14.59
CA ALA A 212 -13.01 -0.90 15.64
C ALA A 212 -13.38 -2.31 15.13
N PRO A 213 -13.27 -3.41 15.88
CA PRO A 213 -13.84 -4.72 15.47
C PRO A 213 -15.38 -4.68 15.33
N LEU A 214 -15.99 -5.66 14.64
CA LEU A 214 -17.47 -5.75 14.50
C LEU A 214 -18.23 -6.13 15.79
N HIS A 215 -17.53 -6.36 16.90
CA HIS A 215 -18.14 -6.67 18.21
C HIS A 215 -17.72 -5.65 19.27
N GLN A 216 -18.18 -4.43 19.08
CA GLN A 216 -18.77 -3.64 20.15
C GLN A 216 -20.20 -3.37 19.70
N GLN A 217 -21.16 -4.11 20.27
CA GLN A 217 -22.55 -3.72 20.19
C GLN A 217 -22.66 -2.36 20.88
N ASP A 218 -22.86 -1.31 20.10
CA ASP A 218 -23.45 -0.08 20.59
C ASP A 218 -24.86 -0.43 21.08
N CYS A 219 -24.96 -0.73 22.37
CA CYS A 219 -26.21 -0.64 23.11
C CYS A 219 -26.48 0.85 23.34
N SER A 220 -26.84 1.55 22.28
CA SER A 220 -27.39 2.90 22.35
C SER A 220 -28.37 3.08 21.21
N SER A 221 -29.64 3.07 21.59
CA SER A 221 -30.81 3.43 20.80
C SER A 221 -30.56 4.66 19.93
N VAL A 222 -30.68 4.53 18.62
CA VAL A 222 -30.71 5.67 17.69
C VAL A 222 -32.13 5.88 17.18
N SER A 223 -32.80 6.89 17.74
CA SER A 223 -33.85 7.64 17.05
C SER A 223 -33.24 8.32 15.83
N GLY A 224 -33.88 8.14 14.67
CA GLY A 224 -33.26 8.40 13.38
C GLY A 224 -32.95 9.85 13.04
N GLN A 225 -32.00 10.01 12.12
CA GLN A 225 -31.93 11.10 11.16
C GLN A 225 -31.00 10.72 9.99
N GLN A 226 -31.34 11.23 8.81
CA GLN A 226 -30.82 10.87 7.50
C GLN A 226 -29.31 11.16 7.31
N SER A 227 -28.64 10.29 6.57
CA SER A 227 -27.23 10.39 6.18
C SER A 227 -26.99 11.48 5.14
N PRO A 228 -25.98 12.36 5.28
CA PRO A 228 -25.49 13.16 4.17
C PRO A 228 -24.49 12.37 3.31
N ILE A 229 -24.49 12.71 2.02
CA ILE A 229 -23.69 12.15 0.94
C ILE A 229 -22.19 12.41 1.18
N VAL A 230 -21.37 11.35 1.15
CA VAL A 230 -19.91 11.43 1.27
C VAL A 230 -19.30 11.87 -0.06
N HIS A 231 -18.78 13.10 -0.13
CA HIS A 231 -17.90 13.51 -1.23
C HIS A 231 -16.46 13.06 -0.95
N GLY A 232 -15.97 12.13 -1.78
CA GLY A 232 -14.56 11.79 -1.83
C GLY A 232 -13.71 12.95 -2.37
N GLY A 233 -12.52 13.16 -1.80
CA GLY A 233 -11.56 14.10 -2.37
C GLY A 233 -10.39 14.43 -1.45
N TRP A 234 -9.37 13.56 -1.40
CA TRP A 234 -8.01 13.98 -1.04
C TRP A 234 -7.13 13.97 -2.30
N PHE A 235 -7.36 14.95 -3.18
CA PHE A 235 -6.38 15.29 -4.21
C PHE A 235 -5.36 16.24 -3.59
N GLY A 236 -4.09 15.83 -3.62
CA GLY A 236 -2.96 16.63 -3.16
C GLY A 236 -2.99 18.03 -3.77
N ARG A 237 -2.81 19.06 -2.93
CA ARG A 237 -2.64 20.44 -3.37
C ARG A 237 -1.46 20.51 -4.35
N GLY A 238 -1.77 20.81 -5.60
CA GLY A 238 -0.78 20.98 -6.66
C GLY A 238 0.18 22.13 -6.34
N TYR A 239 1.47 21.86 -6.46
CA TYR A 239 2.53 22.87 -6.36
C TYR A 239 2.53 23.73 -7.63
N GLY A 240 2.08 24.99 -7.53
CA GLY A 240 2.09 25.95 -8.63
C GLY A 240 3.51 26.38 -8.97
N LYS A 241 4.02 26.00 -10.15
CA LYS A 241 5.28 26.53 -10.67
C LYS A 241 5.07 27.98 -11.12
N GLY A 242 5.65 28.93 -10.38
CA GLY A 242 5.75 30.33 -10.77
C GLY A 242 6.47 30.48 -12.11
N ARG A 243 5.76 31.06 -13.09
CA ARG A 243 6.27 31.33 -14.44
C ARG A 243 7.02 32.67 -14.41
N LYS A 244 8.37 32.65 -14.35
CA LYS A 244 9.18 33.87 -14.55
C LYS A 244 9.02 34.34 -16.00
N LYS A 245 8.40 35.51 -16.19
CA LYS A 245 8.41 36.24 -17.47
C LYS A 245 9.85 36.63 -17.81
N LYS A 246 10.33 36.24 -18.99
CA LYS A 246 11.53 36.83 -19.60
C LYS A 246 11.21 38.29 -19.94
N LYS A 247 12.04 39.22 -19.47
CA LYS A 247 12.06 40.60 -20.00
C LYS A 247 12.67 40.54 -21.41
N ALA A 248 12.00 41.18 -22.36
CA ALA A 248 12.58 41.48 -23.67
C ALA A 248 13.56 42.65 -23.50
N SER A 249 14.72 42.52 -24.12
CA SER A 249 15.60 43.62 -24.53
C SER A 249 15.81 43.46 -26.03
#